data_AF-A0A928P9W9-F1
#
_entry.id   AF-A0A928P9W9-F1
#
_cell.length_a   1.000
_cell.length_b   1.000
_cell.length_c   1.000
_cell.angle_alpha   90.00
_cell.angle_beta   90.00
_cell.angle_gamma   90.00
#
_symmetry.space_group_name_H-M   'P 1'
#
loop_
_entity.id
_entity.type
_entity.pdbx_description
1 polymer ?
#
loop_
_entity_poly.entity_id
_entity_poly.type
_entity_poly.pdbx_seq_one_letter_code
_entity_poly.pdbx_strand_id
1 'polypeptide(L)'
;MMKRIVAVVAALLLCLSCVACKGHTHTPGDWVTDLEATCVAKGTKHKACTECGETVETGEIPVAQTHMFANGVCSVCGKAEYEKADLATIYKTAAKTAWQVLGAGDPTQEAQPQPTSGAASLLLSPLSFNLPGELPEITGGSTLKSLKADACTMFALVNMIGEYYENDAFIVTTDAVSFTIQSNSLMSQPVTVEITLLPRLDTENGKIYLEMILDMPELSNTAYYHFVLGYDFEGDAGVTSFHLVMIQGGGDKSYSEQKMSADGKFYKRSEFTPEFTSAADALMTAFEAKKAEGQTITGDLAEEFDRYCSIGSRAYMNAMNAQM
;
A
#
# COMPACT_ATOMS: atom_id res chain seq x y z
N MET A 1 27.55 8.35 12.96
CA MET A 1 27.58 9.77 12.54
C MET A 1 26.14 10.25 12.28
N MET A 2 25.15 10.04 13.15
CA MET A 2 24.83 10.70 14.43
C MET A 2 24.63 12.23 14.41
N LYS A 3 24.22 12.83 13.27
CA LYS A 3 23.94 14.30 13.21
C LYS A 3 22.56 14.73 12.68
N ARG A 4 21.65 13.83 12.28
CA ARG A 4 20.36 14.23 11.66
C ARG A 4 19.08 13.92 12.45
N ILE A 5 19.14 13.18 13.55
CA ILE A 5 17.95 12.75 14.31
C ILE A 5 17.58 13.69 15.47
N VAL A 6 18.48 14.62 15.85
CA VAL A 6 18.25 15.47 17.04
C VAL A 6 17.27 16.65 16.77
N ALA A 7 17.01 17.02 15.51
CA ALA A 7 16.21 18.22 15.22
C ALA A 7 14.69 18.01 15.24
N VAL A 8 14.19 16.83 14.82
CA VAL A 8 12.73 16.59 14.66
C VAL A 8 12.06 16.17 15.97
N VAL A 9 12.77 15.45 16.84
CA VAL A 9 12.23 15.02 18.15
C VAL A 9 12.30 16.15 19.19
N ALA A 10 13.18 17.13 19.02
CA ALA A 10 13.24 18.30 19.89
C ALA A 10 12.06 19.27 19.69
N ALA A 11 11.46 19.33 18.50
CA ALA A 11 10.34 20.22 18.22
C ALA A 11 8.99 19.72 18.81
N LEU A 12 8.79 18.40 18.90
CA LEU A 12 7.56 17.82 19.47
C LEU A 12 7.55 17.75 21.02
N LEU A 13 8.72 17.71 21.66
CA LEU A 13 8.85 17.61 23.13
C LEU A 13 8.93 18.97 23.85
N LEU A 14 8.85 20.09 23.14
CA LEU A 14 8.86 21.44 23.71
C LEU A 14 7.46 22.00 24.02
N CYS A 15 6.38 21.24 23.77
CA CYS A 15 5.02 21.73 24.02
C CYS A 15 4.50 21.48 25.45
N LEU A 16 5.16 20.61 26.24
CA LEU A 16 4.67 20.22 27.58
C LEU A 16 5.36 20.91 28.77
N SER A 17 6.19 21.92 28.53
CA SER A 17 6.85 22.68 29.62
C SER A 17 6.70 24.20 29.54
N CYS A 18 5.87 24.72 28.64
CA CYS A 18 5.61 26.16 28.52
C CYS A 18 4.61 26.64 29.60
N VAL A 19 5.03 26.60 30.86
CA VAL A 19 4.37 27.29 32.00
C VAL A 19 4.55 28.83 31.90
N ALA A 20 4.87 29.39 30.73
CA ALA A 20 5.29 30.79 30.57
C ALA A 20 4.58 31.61 29.47
N CYS A 21 3.62 31.08 28.71
CA CYS A 21 2.83 31.90 27.76
C CYS A 21 1.47 32.30 28.36
N LYS A 22 1.49 33.00 29.50
CA LYS A 22 0.34 33.76 30.00
C LYS A 22 0.48 35.21 29.55
N GLY A 23 -0.25 35.64 28.52
CA GLY A 23 -0.58 37.07 28.42
C GLY A 23 -0.90 37.70 27.07
N HIS A 24 -0.81 36.99 25.94
CA HIS A 24 -1.16 37.61 24.65
C HIS A 24 -2.03 36.70 23.81
N THR A 25 -2.86 37.32 22.96
CA THR A 25 -3.63 36.60 21.95
C THR A 25 -2.72 36.33 20.78
N HIS A 26 -2.59 35.06 20.41
CA HIS A 26 -1.76 34.67 19.28
C HIS A 26 -2.32 35.26 17.97
N THR A 27 -1.53 36.11 17.34
CA THR A 27 -1.84 36.69 16.03
C THR A 27 -1.12 35.90 14.95
N PRO A 28 -1.82 35.17 14.06
CA PRO A 28 -1.18 34.39 13.01
C PRO A 28 -0.44 35.29 12.03
N GLY A 29 0.83 34.97 11.78
CA GLY A 29 1.63 35.56 10.71
C GLY A 29 1.35 34.95 9.35
N ASP A 30 2.24 35.20 8.40
CA ASP A 30 2.17 34.63 7.06
C ASP A 30 2.45 33.13 7.07
N TRP A 31 1.97 32.44 6.01
CA TRP A 31 2.31 31.04 5.79
C TRP A 31 3.79 30.90 5.46
N VAL A 32 4.46 30.01 6.18
CA VAL A 32 5.83 29.56 5.94
C VAL A 32 5.76 28.13 5.44
N THR A 33 6.42 27.86 4.32
CA THR A 33 6.52 26.50 3.76
C THR A 33 7.59 25.71 4.51
N ASP A 34 7.19 24.58 5.08
CA ASP A 34 8.09 23.65 5.78
C ASP A 34 8.67 22.62 4.82
N LEU A 35 7.80 22.09 3.95
CA LEU A 35 8.13 21.12 2.93
C LEU A 35 7.39 21.52 1.65
N GLU A 36 8.14 21.70 0.57
CA GLU A 36 7.56 21.97 -0.75
C GLU A 36 6.74 20.76 -1.23
N ALA A 37 5.61 21.02 -1.87
CA ALA A 37 4.84 19.95 -2.51
C ALA A 37 5.58 19.43 -3.75
N THR A 38 5.53 18.12 -3.97
CA THR A 38 6.06 17.48 -5.19
C THR A 38 4.91 17.10 -6.13
N CYS A 39 5.24 16.50 -7.27
CA CYS A 39 4.25 15.96 -8.22
C CYS A 39 3.60 14.65 -7.74
N VAL A 40 4.05 14.08 -6.61
CA VAL A 40 3.49 12.85 -6.00
C VAL A 40 3.14 13.00 -4.53
N ALA A 41 3.79 13.91 -3.80
CA ALA A 41 3.57 14.12 -2.37
C ALA A 41 3.09 15.55 -2.07
N LYS A 42 2.14 15.66 -1.13
CA LYS A 42 1.72 16.94 -0.58
C LYS A 42 2.86 17.56 0.22
N GLY A 43 3.00 18.88 0.14
CA GLY A 43 3.89 19.66 1.00
C GLY A 43 3.22 20.02 2.33
N THR A 44 3.96 20.66 3.23
CA THR A 44 3.45 21.14 4.51
C THR A 44 3.85 22.59 4.75
N LYS A 45 3.00 23.32 5.46
CA LYS A 45 3.22 24.72 5.83
C LYS A 45 2.65 25.02 7.21
N HIS A 46 3.13 26.08 7.84
CA HIS A 46 2.62 26.58 9.11
C HIS A 46 2.52 28.11 9.14
N LYS A 47 1.77 28.64 10.09
CA LYS A 47 1.85 30.03 10.52
C LYS A 47 2.41 30.10 11.93
N ALA A 48 3.36 31.01 12.14
CA ALA A 48 3.87 31.35 13.45
C ALA A 48 3.19 32.60 14.00
N CYS A 49 3.03 32.70 15.32
CA CYS A 49 2.61 33.92 15.99
C CYS A 49 3.61 35.04 15.70
N THR A 50 3.13 36.20 15.26
CA THR A 50 4.01 37.34 14.94
C THR A 50 4.75 37.90 16.15
N GLU A 51 4.27 37.62 17.37
CA GLU A 51 4.86 38.11 18.62
C GLU A 51 5.82 37.09 19.27
N CYS A 52 5.39 35.83 19.43
CA CYS A 52 6.18 34.82 20.15
C CYS A 52 6.80 33.73 19.25
N GLY A 53 6.43 33.67 17.97
CA GLY A 53 6.95 32.67 17.04
C GLY A 53 6.37 31.25 17.20
N GLU A 54 5.44 31.02 18.13
CA GLU A 54 4.79 29.71 18.28
C GLU A 54 3.92 29.37 17.07
N THR A 55 3.90 28.11 16.65
CA THR A 55 3.03 27.64 15.58
C THR A 55 1.57 27.69 16.02
N VAL A 56 0.76 28.44 15.27
CA VAL A 56 -0.66 28.69 15.60
C VAL A 56 -1.60 28.02 14.60
N GLU A 57 -1.13 27.78 13.38
CA GLU A 57 -1.86 27.04 12.34
C GLU A 57 -0.89 26.16 11.54
N THR A 58 -1.36 24.99 11.13
CA THR A 58 -0.65 24.08 10.21
C THR A 58 -1.57 23.76 9.03
N GLY A 59 -1.00 23.56 7.86
CA GLY A 59 -1.76 23.22 6.66
C GLY A 59 -0.96 22.38 5.68
N GLU A 60 -1.67 21.66 4.82
CA GLU A 60 -1.06 20.92 3.70
C GLU A 60 -0.97 21.82 2.46
N ILE A 61 0.04 21.59 1.65
CA ILE A 61 0.16 22.11 0.29
C ILE A 61 -0.25 20.97 -0.66
N PRO A 62 -1.33 21.11 -1.44
CA PRO A 62 -1.71 20.10 -2.43
C PRO A 62 -0.55 19.80 -3.39
N VAL A 63 -0.51 18.58 -3.93
CA VAL A 63 0.43 18.23 -5.01
C VAL A 63 0.37 19.28 -6.12
N ALA A 64 1.54 19.78 -6.53
CA ALA A 64 1.65 20.94 -7.42
C ALA A 64 1.01 20.71 -8.80
N GLN A 65 0.93 19.43 -9.21
CA GLN A 65 0.15 18.85 -10.29
C GLN A 65 0.30 17.33 -10.22
N THR A 66 -0.72 16.57 -10.66
CA THR A 66 -0.61 15.11 -10.84
C THR A 66 0.53 14.81 -11.80
N HIS A 67 1.28 13.74 -11.56
CA HIS A 67 2.31 13.25 -12.47
C HIS A 67 1.74 13.10 -13.88
N MET A 68 2.24 13.89 -14.83
CA MET A 68 1.87 13.81 -16.25
C MET A 68 3.13 13.45 -17.03
N PHE A 69 3.06 12.41 -17.85
CA PHE A 69 4.21 11.94 -18.62
C PHE A 69 4.08 12.34 -20.08
N ALA A 70 5.19 12.83 -20.64
CA ALA A 70 5.34 13.05 -22.07
C ALA A 70 6.74 12.59 -22.50
N ASN A 71 6.81 11.65 -23.44
CA ASN A 71 8.06 11.09 -23.97
C ASN A 71 8.98 10.47 -22.89
N GLY A 72 8.41 9.71 -21.95
CA GLY A 72 9.20 9.02 -20.92
C GLY A 72 9.81 9.96 -19.88
N VAL A 73 9.31 11.18 -19.73
CA VAL A 73 9.73 12.15 -18.72
C VAL A 73 8.50 12.80 -18.12
N CYS A 74 8.47 12.95 -16.80
CA CYS A 74 7.42 13.71 -16.14
C CYS A 74 7.48 15.17 -16.59
N SER A 75 6.41 15.67 -17.20
CA SER A 75 6.29 17.06 -17.65
C SER A 75 6.23 18.06 -16.50
N VAL A 76 6.05 17.60 -15.26
CA VAL A 76 6.00 18.42 -14.04
C VAL A 76 7.35 18.47 -13.33
N CYS A 77 8.02 17.32 -13.10
CA CYS A 77 9.27 17.26 -12.33
C CYS A 77 10.53 16.94 -13.14
N GLY A 78 10.40 16.59 -14.42
CA GLY A 78 11.54 16.35 -15.31
C GLY A 78 12.30 15.03 -15.07
N LYS A 79 11.83 14.17 -14.16
CA LYS A 79 12.38 12.83 -13.95
C LYS A 79 11.95 11.89 -15.06
N ALA A 80 12.89 11.09 -15.57
CA ALA A 80 12.62 10.05 -16.57
C ALA A 80 11.74 8.94 -15.98
N GLU A 81 10.96 8.29 -16.85
CA GLU A 81 10.41 6.96 -16.58
C GLU A 81 11.57 6.03 -16.21
N TYR A 82 11.30 5.14 -15.27
CA TYR A 82 12.21 4.03 -15.03
C TYR A 82 12.17 3.12 -16.26
N GLU A 83 13.33 2.72 -16.75
CA GLU A 83 13.42 1.70 -17.80
C GLU A 83 12.72 0.42 -17.31
N LYS A 84 12.10 -0.34 -18.22
CA LYS A 84 11.37 -1.57 -17.84
C LYS A 84 12.21 -2.51 -16.97
N ALA A 85 13.48 -2.64 -17.32
CA ALA A 85 14.45 -3.47 -16.60
C ALA A 85 14.70 -2.97 -15.17
N ASP A 86 14.70 -1.65 -14.95
CA ASP A 86 14.86 -1.05 -13.63
C ASP A 86 13.62 -1.30 -12.78
N LEU A 87 12.42 -1.09 -13.34
CA LEU A 87 11.15 -1.40 -12.67
C LEU A 87 11.09 -2.89 -12.30
N ALA A 88 11.36 -3.78 -13.24
CA ALA A 88 11.43 -5.22 -13.00
C ALA A 88 12.35 -5.57 -11.83
N THR A 89 13.55 -4.98 -11.81
CA THR A 89 14.53 -5.19 -10.75
C THR A 89 14.02 -4.67 -9.40
N ILE A 90 13.46 -3.48 -9.37
CA ILE A 90 12.94 -2.82 -8.16
C ILE A 90 11.83 -3.66 -7.52
N TYR A 91 10.79 -4.00 -8.28
CA TYR A 91 9.63 -4.73 -7.76
C TYR A 91 10.03 -6.11 -7.24
N LYS A 92 10.86 -6.86 -7.98
CA LYS A 92 11.30 -8.21 -7.56
C LYS A 92 12.26 -8.18 -6.37
N THR A 93 13.15 -7.20 -6.31
CA THR A 93 14.07 -7.06 -5.18
C THR A 93 13.30 -6.72 -3.91
N ALA A 94 12.35 -5.78 -3.98
CA ALA A 94 11.53 -5.40 -2.84
C ALA A 94 10.69 -6.58 -2.32
N ALA A 95 10.05 -7.35 -3.21
CA ALA A 95 9.32 -8.55 -2.84
C ALA A 95 10.21 -9.60 -2.15
N LYS A 96 11.40 -9.86 -2.71
CA LYS A 96 12.36 -10.82 -2.14
C LYS A 96 12.86 -10.42 -0.76
N THR A 97 13.19 -9.15 -0.56
CA THR A 97 13.56 -8.64 0.76
C THR A 97 12.39 -8.78 1.74
N ALA A 98 11.16 -8.50 1.30
CA ALA A 98 9.97 -8.62 2.15
C ALA A 98 9.73 -10.07 2.61
N TRP A 99 9.92 -11.06 1.73
CA TRP A 99 9.83 -12.47 2.11
C TRP A 99 10.92 -12.90 3.09
N GLN A 100 12.14 -12.35 2.97
CA GLN A 100 13.21 -12.59 3.93
C GLN A 100 12.84 -12.08 5.32
N VAL A 101 12.23 -10.89 5.42
CA VAL A 101 11.72 -10.35 6.69
C VAL A 101 10.65 -11.27 7.31
N LEU A 102 9.81 -11.90 6.48
CA LEU A 102 8.81 -12.87 6.95
C LEU A 102 9.40 -14.23 7.37
N GLY A 103 10.63 -14.54 6.95
CA GLY A 103 11.20 -15.88 7.04
C GLY A 103 10.47 -16.90 6.15
N ALA A 104 9.82 -16.44 5.07
CA ALA A 104 8.97 -17.27 4.22
C ALA A 104 9.74 -18.05 3.11
N GLY A 105 11.04 -17.78 2.94
CA GLY A 105 11.80 -18.24 1.77
C GLY A 105 11.37 -17.51 0.48
N ASP A 106 11.90 -17.90 -0.68
CA ASP A 106 11.42 -17.38 -1.96
C ASP A 106 10.26 -18.28 -2.46
N PRO A 107 9.00 -17.79 -2.41
CA PRO A 107 7.85 -18.61 -2.72
C PRO A 107 7.78 -18.94 -4.23
N THR A 108 8.47 -18.20 -5.11
CA THR A 108 8.49 -18.49 -6.55
C THR A 108 9.31 -19.73 -6.91
N GLN A 109 10.10 -20.26 -5.97
CA GLN A 109 10.89 -21.48 -6.15
C GLN A 109 10.07 -22.76 -5.90
N GLU A 110 8.78 -22.63 -5.55
CA GLU A 110 7.94 -23.77 -5.22
C GLU A 110 7.56 -24.58 -6.47
N ALA A 111 7.73 -25.91 -6.38
CA ALA A 111 7.92 -26.77 -7.55
C ALA A 111 6.74 -26.85 -8.53
N GLN A 112 5.51 -26.48 -8.16
CA GLN A 112 4.37 -26.40 -9.09
C GLN A 112 3.33 -25.38 -8.61
N PRO A 113 2.88 -24.44 -9.47
CA PRO A 113 1.59 -23.78 -9.34
C PRO A 113 0.49 -24.83 -9.27
N GLN A 114 -0.49 -24.66 -8.40
CA GLN A 114 -1.73 -25.44 -8.46
C GLN A 114 -2.85 -24.45 -8.77
N PRO A 115 -3.75 -24.75 -9.73
CA PRO A 115 -4.94 -23.95 -9.96
C PRO A 115 -5.78 -24.03 -8.69
N THR A 116 -5.64 -23.01 -7.84
CA THR A 116 -6.52 -22.86 -6.69
C THR A 116 -7.67 -22.01 -7.16
N SER A 117 -8.84 -22.62 -7.31
CA SER A 117 -10.10 -21.91 -7.44
C SER A 117 -10.38 -20.93 -6.29
N GLY A 118 -9.50 -20.85 -5.26
CA GLY A 118 -9.65 -20.09 -4.01
C GLY A 118 -8.60 -19.00 -3.76
N ALA A 119 -7.76 -18.68 -4.74
CA ALA A 119 -6.82 -17.55 -4.67
C ALA A 119 -7.54 -16.22 -4.35
N ALA A 120 -8.64 -15.93 -5.05
CA ALA A 120 -9.49 -14.78 -4.76
C ALA A 120 -10.12 -14.84 -3.35
N SER A 121 -10.38 -16.04 -2.83
CA SER A 121 -11.03 -16.22 -1.52
C SER A 121 -10.15 -15.76 -0.35
N LEU A 122 -8.82 -15.83 -0.51
CA LEU A 122 -7.85 -15.33 0.47
C LEU A 122 -7.87 -13.81 0.54
N LEU A 123 -7.87 -13.16 -0.64
CA LEU A 123 -7.97 -11.71 -0.71
C LEU A 123 -9.30 -11.28 -0.05
N LEU A 124 -10.40 -11.92 -0.44
CA LEU A 124 -11.77 -11.53 -0.07
C LEU A 124 -12.19 -11.87 1.37
N SER A 125 -11.32 -12.47 2.19
CA SER A 125 -11.67 -12.87 3.56
C SER A 125 -11.44 -11.72 4.54
N PRO A 126 -12.51 -11.13 5.15
CA PRO A 126 -12.33 -10.17 6.22
C PRO A 126 -11.84 -10.90 7.47
N LEU A 127 -10.53 -10.91 7.69
CA LEU A 127 -9.97 -11.36 8.97
C LEU A 127 -10.65 -10.55 10.09
N SER A 128 -11.23 -11.17 11.11
CA SER A 128 -12.05 -10.47 12.14
C SER A 128 -11.31 -10.14 13.47
N PHE A 129 -11.83 -9.17 14.26
CA PHE A 129 -11.47 -8.67 15.64
C PHE A 129 -10.17 -7.81 15.80
N ASN A 130 -10.01 -6.78 16.67
CA ASN A 130 -10.77 -6.11 17.77
C ASN A 130 -10.35 -4.60 17.92
N LEU A 131 -11.10 -3.74 18.66
CA LEU A 131 -10.90 -2.26 18.86
C LEU A 131 -11.11 -1.79 20.33
N PRO A 132 -10.78 -0.54 20.77
CA PRO A 132 -10.06 0.59 20.13
C PRO A 132 -8.72 0.98 20.82
N GLY A 133 -7.83 1.71 20.13
CA GLY A 133 -6.51 2.17 20.62
C GLY A 133 -5.40 2.10 19.55
N GLU A 134 -4.13 2.44 19.89
CA GLU A 134 -2.96 2.14 19.04
C GLU A 134 -3.05 0.68 18.53
N LEU A 135 -2.69 0.45 17.26
CA LEU A 135 -2.75 -0.87 16.65
C LEU A 135 -2.00 -1.90 17.53
N PRO A 136 -2.67 -2.90 18.13
CA PRO A 136 -2.00 -3.83 19.04
C PRO A 136 -1.11 -4.80 18.26
N GLU A 137 0.07 -5.09 18.80
CA GLU A 137 0.97 -6.11 18.24
C GLU A 137 0.31 -7.49 18.36
N ILE A 138 0.25 -8.23 17.25
CA ILE A 138 -0.26 -9.59 17.21
C ILE A 138 0.88 -10.56 17.48
N THR A 139 0.86 -11.18 18.65
CA THR A 139 1.92 -12.09 19.11
C THR A 139 1.46 -13.56 19.02
N GLY A 140 1.70 -14.19 17.86
CA GLY A 140 1.45 -15.62 17.64
C GLY A 140 -0.02 -15.99 17.35
N GLY A 141 -0.30 -17.30 17.41
CA GLY A 141 -1.63 -17.86 17.14
C GLY A 141 -2.03 -17.85 15.67
N SER A 142 -3.22 -18.39 15.35
CA SER A 142 -3.74 -18.49 13.98
C SER A 142 -3.86 -17.14 13.28
N THR A 143 -4.18 -16.07 14.01
CA THR A 143 -4.27 -14.71 13.48
C THR A 143 -2.93 -14.24 12.90
N LEU A 144 -1.81 -14.39 13.62
CA LEU A 144 -0.50 -14.01 13.08
C LEU A 144 -0.16 -14.83 11.82
N LYS A 145 -0.55 -16.11 11.79
CA LYS A 145 -0.35 -16.97 10.62
C LYS A 145 -1.09 -16.42 9.40
N SER A 146 -2.37 -16.10 9.54
CA SER A 146 -3.16 -15.52 8.45
C SER A 146 -2.58 -14.20 7.95
N LEU A 147 -2.20 -13.29 8.86
CA LEU A 147 -1.61 -12.00 8.49
C LEU A 147 -0.32 -12.15 7.70
N LYS A 148 0.56 -13.07 8.10
CA LYS A 148 1.79 -13.34 7.36
C LYS A 148 1.53 -13.99 6.00
N ALA A 149 0.51 -14.84 5.86
CA ALA A 149 0.09 -15.40 4.58
C ALA A 149 -0.44 -14.31 3.63
N ASP A 150 -1.25 -13.38 4.13
CA ASP A 150 -1.78 -12.26 3.35
C ASP A 150 -0.65 -11.34 2.88
N ALA A 151 0.26 -10.99 3.78
CA ALA A 151 1.44 -10.19 3.43
C ALA A 151 2.31 -10.89 2.38
N CYS A 152 2.56 -12.20 2.53
CA CYS A 152 3.31 -13.00 1.56
C CYS A 152 2.63 -13.00 0.18
N THR A 153 1.30 -13.09 0.15
CA THR A 153 0.50 -13.00 -1.08
C THR A 153 0.63 -11.64 -1.74
N MET A 154 0.53 -10.56 -0.98
CA MET A 154 0.72 -9.22 -1.53
C MET A 154 2.14 -9.00 -2.07
N PHE A 155 3.16 -9.51 -1.39
CA PHE A 155 4.55 -9.47 -1.88
C PHE A 155 4.73 -10.32 -3.15
N ALA A 156 4.00 -11.41 -3.29
CA ALA A 156 3.95 -12.21 -4.51
C ALA A 156 3.36 -11.43 -5.69
N LEU A 157 2.30 -10.67 -5.46
CA LEU A 157 1.77 -9.75 -6.47
C LEU A 157 2.75 -8.62 -6.80
N VAL A 158 3.51 -8.10 -5.84
CA VAL A 158 4.60 -7.14 -6.12
C VAL A 158 5.67 -7.77 -7.03
N ASN A 159 6.10 -9.01 -6.77
CA ASN A 159 7.05 -9.71 -7.64
C ASN A 159 6.49 -9.94 -9.04
N MET A 160 5.21 -10.32 -9.14
CA MET A 160 4.49 -10.52 -10.39
C MET A 160 4.53 -9.26 -11.27
N ILE A 161 4.29 -8.07 -10.71
CA ILE A 161 4.42 -6.80 -11.43
C ILE A 161 5.83 -6.63 -12.00
N GLY A 162 6.85 -7.04 -11.25
CA GLY A 162 8.22 -7.01 -11.74
C GLY A 162 8.48 -7.97 -12.91
N GLU A 163 7.86 -9.15 -12.95
CA GLU A 163 7.90 -10.03 -14.12
C GLU A 163 7.16 -9.46 -15.33
N TYR A 164 6.06 -8.72 -15.10
CA TYR A 164 5.36 -8.04 -16.19
C TYR A 164 6.28 -7.03 -16.87
N TYR A 165 7.05 -6.27 -16.11
CA TYR A 165 8.01 -5.33 -16.69
C TYR A 165 9.16 -6.01 -17.44
N GLU A 166 9.50 -7.28 -17.16
CA GLU A 166 10.46 -8.02 -18.00
C GLU A 166 9.87 -8.53 -19.31
N ASN A 167 8.55 -8.65 -19.39
CA ASN A 167 7.90 -9.15 -20.58
C ASN A 167 7.84 -8.05 -21.65
N ASP A 168 8.55 -8.24 -22.76
CA ASP A 168 8.57 -7.29 -23.88
C ASP A 168 7.17 -7.04 -24.48
N ALA A 169 6.25 -8.02 -24.37
CA ALA A 169 4.86 -7.89 -24.80
C ALA A 169 4.02 -7.00 -23.88
N PHE A 170 4.44 -6.77 -22.65
CA PHE A 170 3.74 -5.90 -21.70
C PHE A 170 4.17 -4.46 -21.87
N ILE A 171 3.21 -3.55 -22.03
CA ILE A 171 3.50 -2.11 -22.11
C ILE A 171 3.62 -1.57 -20.68
N VAL A 172 4.75 -0.93 -20.35
CA VAL A 172 4.85 -0.18 -19.09
C VAL A 172 3.78 0.90 -19.16
N THR A 173 2.83 0.82 -18.24
CA THR A 173 1.81 1.85 -18.11
C THR A 173 1.76 2.34 -16.67
N THR A 174 1.48 3.63 -16.54
CA THR A 174 1.10 4.25 -15.28
C THR A 174 -0.41 4.15 -15.04
N ASP A 175 -1.13 3.59 -16.00
CA ASP A 175 -2.57 3.39 -16.01
C ASP A 175 -2.94 2.06 -15.34
N ALA A 176 -4.24 1.92 -15.09
CA ALA A 176 -4.78 0.70 -14.50
C ALA A 176 -4.79 -0.46 -15.52
N VAL A 177 -4.36 -1.64 -15.07
CA VAL A 177 -4.43 -2.89 -15.83
C VAL A 177 -5.65 -3.66 -15.36
N SER A 178 -6.59 -3.97 -16.25
CA SER A 178 -7.78 -4.74 -15.90
C SER A 178 -7.84 -6.05 -16.68
N PHE A 179 -8.21 -7.13 -15.99
CA PHE A 179 -8.40 -8.46 -16.53
C PHE A 179 -9.46 -9.20 -15.71
N THR A 180 -9.87 -10.37 -16.19
CA THR A 180 -10.95 -11.14 -15.58
C THR A 180 -10.48 -12.54 -15.24
N ILE A 181 -10.87 -13.04 -14.07
CA ILE A 181 -10.66 -14.43 -13.66
C ILE A 181 -11.98 -15.13 -13.39
N GLN A 182 -11.97 -16.46 -13.40
CA GLN A 182 -13.10 -17.30 -12.99
C GLN A 182 -12.79 -17.91 -11.62
N SER A 183 -13.54 -17.52 -10.59
CA SER A 183 -13.38 -18.02 -9.23
C SER A 183 -14.43 -19.08 -8.90
N ASN A 184 -14.00 -20.29 -8.52
CA ASN A 184 -14.92 -21.37 -8.13
C ASN A 184 -15.04 -21.54 -6.60
N SER A 185 -14.47 -20.64 -5.78
CA SER A 185 -14.48 -20.80 -4.31
C SER A 185 -15.46 -19.92 -3.55
N LEU A 186 -16.05 -18.92 -4.21
CA LEU A 186 -17.00 -18.02 -3.55
C LEU A 186 -18.41 -18.61 -3.51
N MET A 187 -18.76 -19.46 -4.48
CA MET A 187 -20.10 -19.99 -4.69
C MET A 187 -20.04 -21.44 -5.21
N SER A 188 -21.18 -22.12 -5.24
CA SER A 188 -21.34 -23.45 -5.88
C SER A 188 -21.26 -23.42 -7.41
N GLN A 189 -21.17 -22.24 -8.01
CA GLN A 189 -20.92 -22.01 -9.44
C GLN A 189 -19.76 -21.03 -9.63
N PRO A 190 -19.03 -21.09 -10.77
CA PRO A 190 -18.01 -20.11 -11.12
C PRO A 190 -18.56 -18.69 -11.07
N VAL A 191 -17.81 -17.77 -10.46
CA VAL A 191 -18.11 -16.34 -10.42
C VAL A 191 -17.03 -15.61 -11.21
N THR A 192 -17.45 -14.68 -12.05
CA THR A 192 -16.53 -13.80 -12.77
C THR A 192 -16.02 -12.74 -11.81
N VAL A 193 -14.69 -12.57 -11.74
CA VAL A 193 -14.09 -11.50 -10.94
C VAL A 193 -13.31 -10.59 -11.87
N GLU A 194 -13.72 -9.34 -11.95
CA GLU A 194 -12.97 -8.30 -12.66
C GLU A 194 -11.92 -7.72 -11.73
N ILE A 195 -10.65 -7.89 -12.09
CA ILE A 195 -9.52 -7.37 -11.33
C ILE A 195 -9.00 -6.14 -12.05
N THR A 196 -8.77 -5.08 -11.31
CA THR A 196 -8.06 -3.88 -11.78
C THR A 196 -6.87 -3.62 -10.87
N LEU A 197 -5.66 -3.60 -11.42
CA LEU A 197 -4.41 -3.34 -10.71
C LEU A 197 -3.82 -1.99 -11.13
N LEU A 198 -3.30 -1.26 -10.16
CA LEU A 198 -2.59 -0.01 -10.38
C LEU A 198 -1.29 0.00 -9.55
N PRO A 199 -0.18 -0.49 -10.12
CA PRO A 199 1.12 -0.38 -9.48
C PRO A 199 1.65 1.06 -9.59
N ARG A 200 2.20 1.60 -8.50
CA ARG A 200 2.93 2.88 -8.52
C ARG A 200 4.22 2.79 -7.72
N LEU A 201 5.22 3.53 -8.17
CA LEU A 201 6.49 3.66 -7.50
C LEU A 201 6.71 5.12 -7.11
N ASP A 202 7.01 5.35 -5.83
CA ASP A 202 7.41 6.64 -5.27
C ASP A 202 8.77 6.47 -4.59
N THR A 203 9.83 6.72 -5.34
CA THR A 203 11.20 6.59 -4.82
C THR A 203 11.59 7.74 -3.90
N GLU A 204 10.93 8.89 -3.96
CA GLU A 204 11.22 10.02 -3.08
C GLU A 204 10.84 9.69 -1.64
N ASN A 205 9.72 9.00 -1.46
CA ASN A 205 9.22 8.59 -0.15
C ASN A 205 9.53 7.12 0.20
N GLY A 206 10.24 6.41 -0.68
CA GLY A 206 10.59 5.01 -0.49
C GLY A 206 9.36 4.12 -0.40
N LYS A 207 8.40 4.26 -1.34
CA LYS A 207 7.13 3.53 -1.33
C LYS A 207 6.86 2.84 -2.67
N ILE A 208 6.39 1.60 -2.58
CA ILE A 208 5.75 0.86 -3.66
C ILE A 208 4.28 0.73 -3.30
N TYR A 209 3.42 1.18 -4.19
CA TYR A 209 1.98 1.03 -4.07
C TYR A 209 1.50 -0.06 -5.02
N LEU A 210 0.61 -0.92 -4.51
CA LEU A 210 -0.18 -1.81 -5.33
C LEU A 210 -1.64 -1.60 -4.94
N GLU A 211 -2.34 -0.89 -5.80
CA GLU A 211 -3.75 -0.65 -5.58
C GLU A 211 -4.56 -1.63 -6.44
N MET A 212 -5.61 -2.24 -5.86
CA MET A 212 -6.35 -3.30 -6.53
C MET A 212 -7.85 -3.20 -6.25
N ILE A 213 -8.66 -3.38 -7.30
CA ILE A 213 -10.11 -3.48 -7.23
C ILE A 213 -10.51 -4.87 -7.72
N LEU A 214 -11.35 -5.55 -6.94
CA LEU A 214 -11.96 -6.83 -7.26
C LEU A 214 -13.47 -6.61 -7.35
N ASP A 215 -14.00 -6.52 -8.57
CA ASP A 215 -15.43 -6.36 -8.81
C ASP A 215 -16.08 -7.71 -9.13
N MET A 216 -17.17 -8.01 -8.42
CA MET A 216 -17.92 -9.26 -8.52
C MET A 216 -19.38 -8.94 -8.80
N PRO A 217 -19.74 -8.67 -10.07
CA PRO A 217 -21.05 -8.18 -10.43
C PRO A 217 -22.16 -9.18 -10.05
N GLU A 218 -21.90 -10.48 -10.15
CA GLU A 218 -22.86 -11.54 -9.78
C GLU A 218 -23.16 -11.57 -8.27
N LEU A 219 -22.26 -11.04 -7.44
CA LEU A 219 -22.44 -10.95 -5.99
C LEU A 219 -22.86 -9.54 -5.54
N SER A 220 -22.96 -8.58 -6.46
CA SER A 220 -23.17 -7.15 -6.14
C SER A 220 -22.19 -6.67 -5.08
N ASN A 221 -20.92 -7.08 -5.21
CA ASN A 221 -19.89 -6.81 -4.23
C ASN A 221 -18.59 -6.39 -4.91
N THR A 222 -17.92 -5.40 -4.34
CA THR A 222 -16.63 -4.92 -4.80
C THR A 222 -15.68 -4.85 -3.61
N ALA A 223 -14.46 -5.35 -3.76
CA ALA A 223 -13.43 -5.24 -2.74
C ALA A 223 -12.26 -4.41 -3.25
N TYR A 224 -11.77 -3.51 -2.39
CA TYR A 224 -10.71 -2.56 -2.70
C TYR A 224 -9.54 -2.82 -1.78
N TYR A 225 -8.34 -2.86 -2.34
CA TYR A 225 -7.09 -3.05 -1.62
C TYR A 225 -6.18 -1.88 -1.92
N HIS A 226 -5.64 -1.31 -0.86
CA HIS A 226 -4.57 -0.34 -0.94
C HIS A 226 -3.37 -0.92 -0.18
N PHE A 227 -2.40 -1.41 -0.94
CA PHE A 227 -1.16 -1.95 -0.43
C PHE A 227 -0.03 -0.93 -0.59
N VAL A 228 0.76 -0.77 0.47
CA VAL A 228 1.94 0.07 0.52
C VAL A 228 3.10 -0.71 1.13
N LEU A 229 4.16 -0.90 0.34
CA LEU A 229 5.43 -1.41 0.81
C LEU A 229 6.42 -0.25 0.93
N GLY A 230 6.90 -0.02 2.15
CA GLY A 230 8.02 0.87 2.40
C GLY A 230 9.33 0.17 2.07
N TYR A 231 10.16 0.82 1.26
CA TYR A 231 11.44 0.29 0.82
C TYR A 231 12.48 1.41 0.75
N ASP A 232 13.66 1.14 1.31
CA ASP A 232 14.82 2.01 1.22
C ASP A 232 15.58 1.71 -0.08
N PHE A 233 15.38 2.55 -1.10
CA PHE A 233 16.02 2.39 -2.41
C PHE A 233 17.45 2.93 -2.47
N GLU A 234 17.82 3.81 -1.53
CA GLU A 234 19.10 4.52 -1.53
C GLU A 234 20.08 4.00 -0.46
N GLY A 235 19.59 3.22 0.50
CA GLY A 235 20.37 2.63 1.57
C GLY A 235 20.22 1.12 1.69
N ASP A 236 20.77 0.57 2.77
CA ASP A 236 20.85 -0.88 3.01
C ASP A 236 19.70 -1.40 3.90
N ALA A 237 18.73 -0.55 4.27
CA ALA A 237 17.68 -0.95 5.21
C ALA A 237 16.65 -1.92 4.60
N GLY A 238 16.53 -1.95 3.27
CA GLY A 238 15.58 -2.81 2.58
C GLY A 238 14.12 -2.45 2.91
N VAL A 239 13.34 -3.41 3.42
CA VAL A 239 11.93 -3.18 3.76
C VAL A 239 11.80 -2.40 5.06
N THR A 240 11.11 -1.27 5.02
CA THR A 240 10.92 -0.38 6.17
C THR A 240 9.54 -0.50 6.80
N SER A 241 8.53 -0.89 6.02
CA SER A 241 7.16 -1.06 6.49
C SER A 241 6.32 -1.82 5.48
N PHE A 242 5.24 -2.46 5.92
CA PHE A 242 4.13 -2.86 5.05
C PHE A 242 2.81 -2.37 5.64
N HIS A 243 1.91 -1.93 4.77
CA HIS A 243 0.57 -1.49 5.13
C HIS A 243 -0.42 -1.99 4.08
N LEU A 244 -1.44 -2.70 4.52
CA LEU A 244 -2.52 -3.20 3.70
C LEU A 244 -3.84 -2.72 4.28
N VAL A 245 -4.62 -2.05 3.45
CA VAL A 245 -6.00 -1.67 3.75
C VAL A 245 -6.91 -2.41 2.80
N MET A 246 -7.97 -3.01 3.32
CA MET A 246 -9.05 -3.63 2.55
C MET A 246 -10.39 -3.03 2.93
N ILE A 247 -11.18 -2.69 1.91
CA ILE A 247 -12.53 -2.14 2.01
C ILE A 247 -13.45 -3.01 1.17
N GLN A 248 -14.57 -3.45 1.75
CA GLN A 248 -15.59 -4.20 1.04
C GLN A 248 -16.85 -3.34 0.85
N GLY A 249 -17.27 -3.15 -0.40
CA GLY A 249 -18.31 -2.22 -0.82
C GLY A 249 -19.72 -2.82 -0.97
N GLY A 250 -19.90 -4.15 -0.89
CA GLY A 250 -21.21 -4.81 -0.96
C GLY A 250 -21.86 -4.99 0.41
N GLY A 251 -23.13 -4.60 0.57
CA GLY A 251 -23.89 -4.76 1.82
C GLY A 251 -23.40 -3.85 2.96
N ASP A 252 -23.22 -4.42 4.17
CA ASP A 252 -22.59 -3.71 5.30
C ASP A 252 -21.09 -3.54 5.01
N LYS A 253 -20.67 -2.32 4.68
CA LYS A 253 -19.28 -2.01 4.33
C LYS A 253 -18.34 -2.44 5.45
N SER A 254 -17.34 -3.26 5.13
CA SER A 254 -16.31 -3.68 6.09
C SER A 254 -14.97 -3.02 5.79
N TYR A 255 -14.24 -2.66 6.85
CA TYR A 255 -12.90 -2.11 6.77
C TYR A 255 -11.93 -2.96 7.58
N SER A 256 -10.77 -3.26 6.99
CA SER A 256 -9.67 -3.89 7.69
C SER A 256 -8.33 -3.26 7.32
N GLU A 257 -7.43 -3.24 8.30
CA GLU A 257 -6.10 -2.67 8.18
C GLU A 257 -5.10 -3.60 8.83
N GLN A 258 -3.99 -3.82 8.13
CA GLN A 258 -2.87 -4.61 8.58
C GLN A 258 -1.57 -3.82 8.37
N LYS A 259 -0.70 -3.85 9.37
CA LYS A 259 0.65 -3.28 9.28
C LYS A 259 1.71 -4.30 9.65
N MET A 260 2.87 -4.14 9.06
CA MET A 260 4.11 -4.80 9.45
C MET A 260 5.21 -3.76 9.61
N SER A 261 5.94 -3.81 10.71
CA SER A 261 7.15 -3.00 10.93
C SER A 261 8.37 -3.63 10.25
N ALA A 262 9.48 -2.88 10.17
CA ALA A 262 10.74 -3.36 9.57
C ALA A 262 11.29 -4.64 10.23
N ASP A 263 11.02 -4.86 11.51
CA ASP A 263 11.42 -6.06 12.27
C ASP A 263 10.41 -7.22 12.13
N GLY A 264 9.43 -7.11 11.23
CA GLY A 264 8.49 -8.19 10.91
C GLY A 264 7.36 -8.39 11.91
N LYS A 265 7.14 -7.46 12.85
CA LYS A 265 5.99 -7.50 13.77
C LYS A 265 4.73 -7.05 13.07
N PHE A 266 3.62 -7.70 13.39
CA PHE A 266 2.33 -7.45 12.76
C PHE A 266 1.36 -6.77 13.69
N TYR A 267 0.54 -5.92 13.08
CA TYR A 267 -0.52 -5.19 13.74
C TYR A 267 -1.77 -5.22 12.88
N LYS A 268 -2.94 -5.19 13.50
CA LYS A 268 -4.20 -5.31 12.78
C LYS A 268 -5.33 -4.59 13.48
N ARG A 269 -6.25 -4.06 12.68
CA ARG A 269 -7.54 -3.48 13.10
C ARG A 269 -8.63 -3.89 12.11
N SER A 270 -9.86 -4.04 12.60
CA SER A 270 -11.06 -4.17 11.78
C SER A 270 -12.21 -3.42 12.44
N GLU A 271 -12.82 -2.46 11.74
CA GLU A 271 -13.92 -1.64 12.27
C GLU A 271 -15.10 -1.54 11.31
N PHE A 272 -16.27 -1.23 11.89
CA PHE A 272 -17.47 -0.76 11.20
C PHE A 272 -17.90 0.59 11.82
N THR A 273 -17.05 1.62 11.76
CA THR A 273 -17.40 2.97 12.27
C THR A 273 -17.57 3.99 11.13
N PRO A 274 -18.44 4.99 11.29
CA PRO A 274 -18.73 5.99 10.26
C PRO A 274 -17.50 6.78 9.77
N GLU A 275 -16.51 6.99 10.62
CA GLU A 275 -15.25 7.67 10.28
C GLU A 275 -14.43 6.86 9.26
N PHE A 276 -14.30 5.54 9.45
CA PHE A 276 -13.66 4.67 8.48
C PHE A 276 -14.46 4.57 7.19
N THR A 277 -15.80 4.59 7.27
CA THR A 277 -16.64 4.66 6.07
C THR A 277 -16.33 5.88 5.22
N SER A 278 -16.09 7.04 5.83
CA SER A 278 -15.76 8.27 5.09
C SER A 278 -14.38 8.22 4.42
N ALA A 279 -13.36 7.70 5.12
CA ALA A 279 -12.03 7.52 4.56
C ALA A 279 -12.00 6.45 3.45
N ALA A 280 -12.76 5.37 3.65
CA ALA A 280 -12.96 4.31 2.67
C ALA A 280 -13.66 4.83 1.41
N ASP A 281 -14.71 5.63 1.57
CA ASP A 281 -15.42 6.25 0.45
C ASP A 281 -14.53 7.22 -0.33
N ALA A 282 -13.68 7.99 0.36
CA ALA A 282 -12.71 8.86 -0.29
C ALA A 282 -11.65 8.06 -1.08
N LEU A 283 -11.14 6.96 -0.51
CA LEU A 283 -10.21 6.06 -1.20
C LEU A 283 -10.87 5.42 -2.42
N MET A 284 -12.06 4.82 -2.26
CA MET A 284 -12.82 4.23 -3.37
C MET A 284 -13.11 5.26 -4.48
N THR A 285 -13.53 6.47 -4.12
CA THR A 285 -13.77 7.55 -5.10
C THR A 285 -12.49 7.92 -5.85
N ALA A 286 -11.37 8.08 -5.14
CA ALA A 286 -10.08 8.35 -5.78
C ALA A 286 -9.65 7.20 -6.70
N PHE A 287 -9.98 5.96 -6.35
CA PHE A 287 -9.74 4.79 -7.17
C PHE A 287 -10.54 4.74 -8.45
N GLU A 288 -11.86 4.93 -8.34
CA GLU A 288 -12.75 4.95 -9.50
C GLU A 288 -12.38 6.08 -10.46
N ALA A 289 -11.98 7.24 -9.95
CA ALA A 289 -11.46 8.33 -10.77
C ALA A 289 -10.20 7.92 -11.55
N LYS A 290 -9.22 7.30 -10.89
CA LYS A 290 -8.01 6.77 -11.55
C LYS A 290 -8.34 5.66 -12.57
N LYS A 291 -9.34 4.80 -12.28
CA LYS A 291 -9.82 3.75 -13.20
C LYS A 291 -10.43 4.38 -14.46
N ALA A 292 -11.20 5.45 -14.32
CA ALA A 292 -11.84 6.14 -15.45
C ALA A 292 -10.83 6.87 -16.36
N GLU A 293 -9.68 7.28 -15.81
CA GLU A 293 -8.60 7.94 -16.55
C GLU A 293 -7.65 6.95 -17.23
N GLY A 294 -7.53 5.71 -16.71
CA GLY A 294 -6.64 4.70 -17.26
C GLY A 294 -7.17 4.03 -18.53
N GLN A 295 -6.28 3.76 -19.49
CA GLN A 295 -6.62 2.86 -20.60
C GLN A 295 -6.63 1.42 -20.10
N THR A 296 -7.75 0.71 -20.23
CA THR A 296 -7.79 -0.75 -20.01
C THR A 296 -6.85 -1.42 -21.02
N ILE A 297 -5.65 -1.77 -20.56
CA ILE A 297 -4.77 -2.67 -21.28
C ILE A 297 -5.26 -4.08 -20.97
N THR A 298 -5.98 -4.67 -21.91
CA THR A 298 -6.45 -6.06 -21.82
C THR A 298 -5.26 -6.99 -22.10
N GLY A 299 -4.55 -7.36 -21.04
CA GLY A 299 -3.68 -8.55 -21.02
C GLY A 299 -4.44 -9.68 -20.35
N ASP A 300 -4.46 -10.87 -20.94
CA ASP A 300 -4.91 -12.06 -20.22
C ASP A 300 -3.84 -12.41 -19.17
N LEU A 301 -4.04 -11.91 -17.95
CA LEU A 301 -3.15 -12.11 -16.80
C LEU A 301 -3.76 -13.08 -15.79
N ALA A 302 -4.83 -13.76 -16.17
CA ALA A 302 -5.60 -14.60 -15.26
C ALA A 302 -4.75 -15.73 -14.68
N GLU A 303 -4.00 -16.42 -15.55
CA GLU A 303 -3.15 -17.54 -15.16
C GLU A 303 -1.97 -17.08 -14.29
N GLU A 304 -1.29 -15.98 -14.62
CA GLU A 304 -0.22 -15.44 -13.78
C GLU A 304 -0.74 -14.96 -12.43
N PHE A 305 -1.86 -14.24 -12.40
CA PHE A 305 -2.45 -13.75 -11.16
C PHE A 305 -2.82 -14.90 -10.23
N ASP A 306 -3.53 -15.91 -10.73
CA ASP A 306 -3.90 -17.10 -9.96
C ASP A 306 -2.68 -17.86 -9.47
N ARG A 307 -1.65 -17.99 -10.32
CA ARG A 307 -0.36 -18.60 -9.95
C ARG A 307 0.25 -17.86 -8.75
N TYR A 308 0.32 -16.54 -8.79
CA TYR A 308 0.98 -15.75 -7.75
C TYR A 308 0.21 -15.71 -6.43
N CYS A 309 -1.12 -15.68 -6.48
CA CYS A 309 -1.94 -15.85 -5.29
C CYS A 309 -1.78 -17.25 -4.65
N SER A 310 -1.67 -18.29 -5.48
CA SER A 310 -1.42 -19.67 -5.03
C SER A 310 -0.04 -19.82 -4.38
N ILE A 311 0.98 -19.20 -4.98
CA ILE A 311 2.36 -19.19 -4.47
C ILE A 311 2.44 -18.52 -3.09
N GLY A 312 1.90 -17.31 -2.94
CA GLY A 312 2.01 -16.55 -1.69
C GLY A 312 1.36 -17.24 -0.49
N SER A 313 0.19 -17.84 -0.70
CA SER A 313 -0.56 -18.54 0.34
C SER A 313 0.06 -19.87 0.76
N ARG A 314 0.61 -20.64 -0.19
CA ARG A 314 1.20 -21.96 0.09
C ARG A 314 2.59 -21.87 0.68
N ALA A 315 3.46 -21.01 0.17
CA ALA A 315 4.82 -20.89 0.65
C ALA A 315 4.87 -20.52 2.14
N TYR A 316 3.96 -19.65 2.60
CA TYR A 316 3.85 -19.35 4.02
C TYR A 316 3.32 -20.55 4.83
N MET A 317 2.29 -21.25 4.34
CA MET A 317 1.75 -22.45 5.01
C MET A 317 2.80 -23.58 5.10
N ASN A 318 3.67 -23.72 4.10
CA ASN A 318 4.76 -24.69 4.09
C ASN A 318 5.90 -24.28 5.04
N ALA A 319 6.28 -22.99 5.08
CA ALA A 319 7.23 -22.48 6.06
C ALA A 319 6.74 -22.63 7.51
N MET A 320 5.44 -22.50 7.74
CA MET A 320 4.80 -22.72 9.04
C MET A 320 4.84 -24.19 9.49
N ASN A 321 4.62 -25.12 8.56
CA ASN A 321 4.60 -26.55 8.87
C ASN A 321 6.01 -27.10 9.14
N ALA A 322 7.05 -26.47 8.60
CA ALA A 322 8.45 -26.83 8.85
C ALA A 322 8.98 -26.38 10.23
N GLN A 323 8.22 -25.56 10.97
CA GLN A 323 8.57 -25.08 12.32
C GLN A 323 7.85 -25.84 13.46
N MET A 324 7.17 -26.95 13.14
CA MET A 324 6.58 -27.91 14.09
C MET A 324 7.39 -29.20 14.13
#